data_AF-A0A958D2R1-F1
#
_entry.id   AF-A0A958D2R1-F1
#
_cell.length_a   1.000
_cell.length_b   1.000
_cell.length_c   1.000
_cell.angle_alpha   90.00
_cell.angle_beta   90.00
_cell.angle_gamma   90.00
#
_symmetry.space_group_name_H-M   'P 1'
#
loop_
_entity.id
_entity.type
_entity.pdbx_description
1 polymer ?
#
loop_
_entity_poly.entity_id
_entity_poly.type
_entity_poly.pdbx_seq_one_letter_code
_entity_poly.pdbx_strand_id
1 'polypeptide(L)' 'RDGRVALSIMDPDEPYTHLDIRGHVAEITHDGAEEHIDTLSQRYDGKPWTVQPGQVRVIFKIAPDSITGNI' A
#
# COMPACT_ATOMS: atom_id res chain seq x y z
N ARG A 1 -14.94 4.90 13.54
CA ARG A 1 -14.90 3.72 12.63
C ARG A 1 -13.66 2.90 12.98
N ASP A 2 -13.66 1.60 12.72
CA ASP A 2 -12.56 0.68 13.05
C ASP A 2 -11.40 0.80 12.04
N GLY A 3 -10.17 0.89 12.52
CA GLY A 3 -8.95 1.10 11.74
C GLY A 3 -8.12 -0.16 11.48
N ARG A 4 -8.60 -1.33 11.88
CA ARG A 4 -7.90 -2.61 11.64
C ARG A 4 -7.87 -2.96 10.16
N VAL A 5 -6.71 -3.43 9.69
CA VAL A 5 -6.47 -3.83 8.30
C VAL A 5 -5.70 -5.16 8.22
N ALA A 6 -5.80 -5.81 7.07
CA ALA A 6 -4.98 -6.95 6.71
C ALA A 6 -4.45 -6.78 5.28
N LEU A 7 -3.18 -7.08 5.07
CA LEU A 7 -2.51 -7.11 3.76
C LEU A 7 -2.02 -8.53 3.50
N SER A 8 -2.12 -8.99 2.26
CA SER A 8 -1.58 -10.27 1.81
C SER A 8 -0.78 -10.04 0.53
N ILE A 9 0.46 -10.51 0.52
CA ILE A 9 1.40 -10.40 -0.59
C ILE A 9 1.81 -11.82 -0.97
N MET A 10 1.54 -12.22 -2.21
CA MET A 10 1.89 -13.54 -2.73
C MET A 10 3.01 -13.41 -3.75
N ASP A 11 3.90 -14.41 -3.78
CA ASP A 11 4.86 -14.55 -4.87
C ASP A 11 4.09 -14.92 -6.16
N PRO A 12 4.29 -14.18 -7.27
CA PRO A 12 3.60 -14.45 -8.53
C PRO A 12 4.06 -15.76 -9.21
N ASP A 13 5.28 -16.22 -8.92
CA ASP A 13 5.90 -17.41 -9.51
C ASP A 13 5.75 -18.64 -8.60
N GLU A 14 5.65 -18.45 -7.28
CA GLU A 14 5.48 -19.50 -6.28
C GLU A 14 4.22 -19.31 -5.41
N PRO A 15 3.04 -19.85 -5.82
CA PRO A 15 1.75 -19.55 -5.18
C PRO A 15 1.59 -19.93 -3.71
N TYR A 16 2.49 -20.78 -3.18
CA TYR A 16 2.49 -21.15 -1.77
C TYR A 16 3.35 -20.23 -0.91
N THR A 17 4.14 -19.35 -1.51
CA THR A 17 5.02 -18.40 -0.84
C THR A 17 4.26 -17.09 -0.65
N HIS A 18 4.04 -16.69 0.61
CA HIS A 18 3.24 -15.49 0.91
C HIS A 18 3.68 -14.81 2.21
N LEU A 19 3.30 -13.54 2.31
CA LEU A 19 3.45 -12.69 3.48
C LEU A 19 2.11 -12.03 3.82
N ASP A 20 1.60 -12.34 5.00
CA ASP A 20 0.39 -11.75 5.57
C ASP A 20 0.75 -10.79 6.71
N ILE A 21 0.15 -9.60 6.68
CA ILE A 21 0.36 -8.55 7.68
C ILE A 21 -0.99 -8.15 8.23
N ARG A 22 -1.17 -8.23 9.55
CA ARG A 22 -2.29 -7.58 10.26
C ARG A 22 -1.78 -6.33 10.95
N GLY A 23 -2.58 -5.29 10.96
CA GLY A 23 -2.20 -4.01 11.52
C GLY A 23 -3.39 -3.08 11.73
N HIS A 24 -3.06 -1.82 11.98
CA HIS A 24 -4.03 -0.74 12.06
C HIS A 24 -3.50 0.53 11.38
N VAL A 25 -4.42 1.38 10.93
CA VAL A 25 -4.09 2.69 10.37
C VAL A 25 -3.56 3.59 11.48
N ALA A 26 -2.27 3.93 11.43
CA ALA A 26 -1.61 4.82 12.36
C ALA A 26 -1.75 6.30 11.93
N GLU A 27 -1.83 6.56 10.63
CA GLU A 27 -1.97 7.91 10.08
C GLU A 27 -2.71 7.90 8.74
N ILE A 28 -3.48 8.97 8.51
CA ILE A 28 -4.09 9.29 7.22
C ILE A 28 -3.67 10.72 6.89
N THR A 29 -2.99 10.92 5.75
CA THR A 29 -2.51 12.25 5.36
C THR A 29 -2.65 12.51 3.86
N HIS A 30 -2.82 13.78 3.51
CA HIS A 30 -2.72 14.27 2.13
C HIS A 30 -1.31 14.79 1.80
N ASP A 31 -0.51 15.07 2.83
CA ASP A 31 0.82 15.65 2.65
C ASP A 31 1.74 14.65 1.95
N GLY A 32 2.29 15.05 0.81
CA GLY A 32 3.15 14.20 -0.01
C GLY A 32 2.42 13.12 -0.83
N ALA A 33 1.08 13.12 -0.85
CA ALA A 33 0.30 12.04 -1.46
C ALA A 33 0.37 12.02 -3.00
N GLU A 34 0.55 13.18 -3.63
CA GLU A 34 0.72 13.30 -5.08
C GLU A 34 2.10 12.78 -5.52
N GLU A 35 3.16 13.16 -4.81
CA GLU A 35 4.52 12.69 -5.05
C GLU A 35 4.65 11.17 -4.79
N HIS A 36 3.93 10.69 -3.78
CA HIS A 36 3.89 9.27 -3.45
C HIS A 36 3.24 8.43 -4.56
N ILE A 37 2.10 8.86 -5.13
CA ILE A 37 1.48 8.12 -6.24
C ILE A 37 2.35 8.16 -7.50
N ASP A 38 3.02 9.26 -7.78
CA ASP A 38 3.95 9.34 -8.92
C ASP A 38 5.12 8.37 -8.74
N THR A 39 5.70 8.31 -7.53
CA THR A 39 6.74 7.34 -7.18
C THR A 39 6.30 5.89 -7.39
N LEU A 40 5.06 5.55 -7.00
CA LEU A 40 4.50 4.22 -7.25
C LEU A 40 4.28 3.96 -8.74
N SER A 41 3.76 4.92 -9.49
CA SER A 41 3.54 4.79 -10.94
C SER A 41 4.87 4.56 -11.68
N GLN A 42 5.93 5.27 -11.32
CA GLN A 42 7.25 5.04 -11.90
C GLN A 42 7.77 3.64 -11.56
N ARG A 43 7.57 3.17 -10.32
CA ARG A 43 8.03 1.86 -9.87
C ARG A 43 7.30 0.69 -10.55
N TYR A 44 5.98 0.79 -10.71
CA TYR A 44 5.15 -0.34 -11.12
C TYR A 44 4.71 -0.27 -12.59
N ASP A 45 4.52 0.94 -13.15
CA ASP A 45 4.09 1.14 -14.54
C ASP A 45 5.19 1.71 -15.44
N GLY A 46 6.35 2.12 -14.87
CA GLY A 46 7.48 2.68 -15.61
C GLY A 46 7.21 4.05 -16.24
N LYS A 47 6.21 4.78 -15.75
CA LYS A 47 5.81 6.09 -16.29
C LYS A 47 5.24 7.01 -15.20
N PRO A 48 5.25 8.34 -15.41
CA PRO A 48 4.59 9.28 -14.50
C PRO A 48 3.10 8.96 -14.34
N TRP A 49 2.57 9.23 -13.16
CA TRP A 49 1.15 9.07 -12.90
C TRP A 49 0.34 10.08 -13.71
N THR A 50 -0.78 9.64 -14.30
CA THR A 50 -1.69 10.52 -15.02
C THR A 50 -2.69 11.14 -14.06
N VAL A 51 -2.62 12.46 -13.90
CA VAL A 51 -3.55 13.21 -13.04
C VAL A 51 -5.00 13.00 -13.49
N GLN A 52 -5.82 12.57 -12.53
CA GLN A 52 -7.25 12.33 -12.72
C GLN A 52 -8.04 13.50 -12.12
N PRO A 53 -8.76 14.30 -12.94
CA PRO A 53 -9.53 15.45 -12.44
C PRO A 53 -10.50 15.05 -11.32
N GLY A 54 -10.44 15.77 -10.20
CA GLY A 54 -11.31 15.54 -9.04
C GLY A 54 -10.90 14.39 -8.12
N GLN A 55 -9.81 13.67 -8.39
CA GLN A 55 -9.24 12.73 -7.43
C GLN A 55 -8.39 13.47 -6.40
N VAL A 56 -8.52 13.10 -5.13
CA VAL A 56 -7.67 13.55 -4.04
C VAL A 56 -6.88 12.35 -3.53
N ARG A 57 -5.55 12.46 -3.54
CA ARG A 57 -4.67 11.41 -3.04
C ARG A 57 -4.56 11.44 -1.52
N VAL A 58 -4.44 10.25 -0.94
CA VAL A 58 -4.36 10.01 0.49
C VAL A 58 -3.35 8.89 0.74
N ILE A 59 -2.45 9.11 1.69
CA ILE A 59 -1.54 8.09 2.20
C ILE A 59 -2.14 7.50 3.47
N PHE A 60 -2.17 6.17 3.54
CA PHE A 60 -2.47 5.42 4.75
C PHE A 60 -1.17 4.82 5.28
N LYS A 61 -0.75 5.22 6.48
CA LYS A 61 0.38 4.58 7.17
C LYS A 61 -0.16 3.47 8.06
N ILE A 62 0.26 2.25 7.80
CA ILE A 62 -0.17 1.06 8.55
C ILE A 62 0.93 0.67 9.52
N ALA A 63 0.59 0.63 10.81
CA ALA A 63 1.45 0.02 11.83
C ALA A 63 1.16 -1.50 11.86
N PRO A 64 2.16 -2.36 11.62
CA PRO A 64 1.96 -3.80 11.69
C PRO A 64 1.85 -4.26 13.15
N ASP A 65 0.83 -5.07 13.43
CA ASP A 65 0.59 -5.72 14.72
C ASP A 65 1.11 -7.17 14.72
N SER A 66 1.00 -7.86 13.59
CA SER A 66 1.53 -9.21 13.41
C SER A 66 1.89 -9.49 11.95
N ILE A 67 2.95 -10.25 11.75
CA ILE A 67 3.41 -10.68 10.42
C ILE A 67 3.49 -12.21 10.42
N THR A 68 2.90 -12.84 9.42
CA THR A 68 2.91 -14.29 9.21
C THR A 68 3.22 -14.60 7.76
N GLY A 69 3.67 -15.82 7.47
CA GLY A 69 3.98 -16.23 6.10
C GLY A 69 5.02 -17.34 6.07
N ASN A 70 5.19 -17.92 4.91
CA ASN A 70 6.29 -18.81 4.57
C ASN A 70 7.10 -18.15 3.46
N ILE A 71 8.34 -17.80 3.80
CA ILE A 71 9.31 -17.11 2.95
C ILE A 71 10.56 -17.95 2.84
#